data_AF-A0A7D5RUZ9-F1
#
_entry.id   AF-A0A7D5RUZ9-F1
#
_cell.length_a   1.000
_cell.length_b   1.000
_cell.length_c   1.000
_cell.angle_alpha   90.00
_cell.angle_beta   90.00
_cell.angle_gamma   90.00
#
_symmetry.space_group_name_H-M   'P 1'
#
loop_
_entity.id
_entity.type
_entity.pdbx_description
1 polymer ?
#
loop_
_entity_poly.entity_id
_entity_poly.type
_entity_poly.pdbx_seq_one_letter_code
_entity_poly.pdbx_strand_id
1 'polypeptide(L)'
;MFLITPDGDGINDFFYLKYLDVIDGASNNKVTILNRWGDIVFKTENHNNQTQIFTGTSDSGKELPSGTYFYKIDFANGKSINGFIVLKR
;
A
#
# COMPACT_ATOMS: atom_id res chain seq x y z
N MET A 1 9.70 4.35 -5.58
CA MET A 1 9.28 5.36 -4.59
C MET A 1 7.83 5.72 -4.87
N PHE A 2 6.97 5.65 -3.86
CA PHE A 2 5.57 6.10 -3.95
C PHE A 2 5.35 7.31 -3.05
N LEU A 3 4.56 8.26 -3.52
CA LEU A 3 4.08 9.41 -2.75
C LEU A 3 2.56 9.25 -2.60
N ILE A 4 2.03 9.50 -1.41
CA ILE A 4 0.60 9.54 -1.12
C ILE A 4 0.27 10.87 -0.48
N THR A 5 -0.78 11.52 -0.98
CA THR A 5 -1.36 12.80 -0.52
C THR A 5 -2.87 12.61 -0.46
N PRO A 6 -3.42 12.08 0.65
CA PRO A 6 -4.84 11.76 0.75
C PRO A 6 -5.63 13.03 1.11
N ASP A 7 -5.68 13.98 0.19
CA ASP A 7 -6.38 15.26 0.33
C ASP A 7 -7.70 15.31 -0.48
N GLY A 8 -7.97 14.27 -1.28
CA GLY A 8 -9.20 14.13 -2.04
C GLY A 8 -9.19 14.84 -3.39
N ASP A 9 -8.02 15.24 -3.90
CA ASP A 9 -7.87 15.87 -5.21
C ASP A 9 -7.87 14.87 -6.39
N GLY A 10 -7.87 13.56 -6.11
CA GLY A 10 -7.81 12.48 -7.09
C GLY A 10 -6.38 12.10 -7.50
N ILE A 11 -5.36 12.75 -6.96
CA ILE A 11 -3.95 12.61 -7.33
C ILE A 11 -3.18 12.02 -6.13
N ASN A 12 -2.75 10.76 -6.28
CA ASN A 12 -2.01 10.03 -5.24
C ASN A 12 -2.76 9.92 -3.89
N ASP A 13 -4.10 9.92 -3.90
CA ASP A 13 -4.91 9.74 -2.68
C ASP A 13 -4.70 8.38 -2.00
N PHE A 14 -4.21 7.39 -2.74
CA PHE A 14 -4.01 6.04 -2.25
C PHE A 14 -2.81 5.36 -2.90
N PHE A 15 -2.41 4.25 -2.29
CA PHE A 15 -1.33 3.41 -2.80
C PHE A 15 -1.77 2.66 -4.06
N TYR A 16 -1.51 3.27 -5.22
CA TYR A 16 -1.80 2.69 -6.52
C TYR A 16 -0.66 1.80 -7.00
N LEU A 17 -0.91 0.50 -7.06
CA LEU A 17 0.03 -0.47 -7.63
C LEU A 17 -0.11 -0.50 -9.15
N LYS A 18 0.82 0.16 -9.84
CA LYS A 18 0.94 0.06 -11.31
C LYS A 18 1.31 -1.38 -11.68
N TYR A 19 0.77 -1.87 -12.80
CA TYR A 19 1.14 -3.17 -13.41
C TYR A 19 0.60 -4.44 -12.74
N LEU A 20 -0.44 -4.35 -11.90
CA LEU A 20 -1.11 -5.55 -11.35
C LEU A 20 -1.66 -6.47 -12.44
N ASP A 21 -1.99 -5.93 -13.61
CA ASP A 21 -2.53 -6.63 -14.78
C ASP A 21 -1.49 -7.46 -15.55
N VAL A 22 -0.20 -7.12 -15.43
CA VAL A 22 0.89 -7.80 -16.16
C VAL A 22 1.79 -8.64 -15.26
N ILE A 23 1.62 -8.57 -13.94
CA ILE A 23 2.35 -9.39 -12.99
C ILE A 23 1.62 -10.73 -12.81
N ASP A 24 2.26 -11.81 -13.24
CA ASP A 24 1.78 -13.16 -12.96
C ASP A 24 1.61 -13.40 -11.44
N GLY A 25 0.48 -13.97 -11.04
CA GLY A 25 0.12 -14.19 -9.63
C GLY A 25 -0.34 -12.95 -8.86
N ALA A 26 -0.58 -11.81 -9.54
CA ALA A 26 -1.04 -10.57 -8.91
C ALA A 26 -2.50 -10.58 -8.44
N SER A 27 -3.34 -11.48 -8.98
CA SER A 27 -4.75 -11.63 -8.58
C SER A 27 -4.88 -11.98 -7.09
N ASN A 28 -3.91 -12.73 -6.54
CA ASN A 28 -3.87 -13.17 -5.16
C ASN A 28 -2.68 -12.55 -4.41
N ASN A 29 -2.52 -11.23 -4.52
CA ASN A 29 -1.44 -10.52 -3.84
C ASN A 29 -1.76 -10.31 -2.34
N LYS A 30 -0.73 -10.16 -1.53
CA LYS A 30 -0.83 -9.72 -0.13
C LYS A 30 -0.02 -8.46 0.06
N VAL A 31 -0.67 -7.37 0.46
CA VAL A 31 -0.01 -6.09 0.73
C VAL A 31 0.09 -5.90 2.23
N THR A 32 1.30 -5.66 2.71
CA THR A 32 1.59 -5.30 4.11
C THR A 32 2.30 -3.97 4.13
N ILE A 33 1.84 -3.05 4.97
CA ILE A 33 2.47 -1.74 5.19
C ILE A 33 2.89 -1.61 6.64
N LEU A 34 4.11 -1.13 6.83
CA LEU A 34 4.80 -1.04 8.10
C LEU A 34 5.16 0.42 8.39
N ASN A 35 5.11 0.80 9.66
CA ASN A 35 5.69 2.06 10.12
C ASN A 35 7.22 1.98 10.17
N ARG A 36 7.89 3.07 10.56
CA ARG A 36 9.35 3.14 10.66
C ARG A 36 9.96 2.18 11.68
N TRP A 37 9.20 1.74 12.67
CA TRP A 37 9.65 0.81 13.71
C TRP A 37 9.42 -0.66 13.34
N GLY A 38 8.77 -0.92 12.20
CA GLY A 38 8.47 -2.27 11.73
C GLY A 38 7.11 -2.81 12.20
N ASP A 39 6.27 -2.00 12.85
CA ASP A 39 4.91 -2.43 13.17
C ASP A 39 4.03 -2.38 11.94
N ILE A 40 3.20 -3.41 11.77
CA ILE A 40 2.20 -3.47 10.70
C ILE A 40 1.11 -2.44 11.02
N VAL A 41 0.90 -1.51 10.11
CA VAL A 41 -0.17 -0.50 10.21
C VAL A 41 -1.34 -0.82 9.29
N PHE A 42 -1.10 -1.57 8.21
CA PHE A 42 -2.14 -1.98 7.27
C PHE A 42 -1.79 -3.31 6.62
N LYS A 43 -2.78 -4.18 6.45
CA LYS A 43 -2.64 -5.45 5.74
C LYS A 43 -3.90 -5.80 4.97
N THR A 44 -3.75 -6.15 3.70
CA THR A 44 -4.86 -6.63 2.87
C THR A 44 -4.43 -7.79 1.97
N GLU A 45 -5.41 -8.59 1.56
CA GLU A 45 -5.28 -9.61 0.54
C GLU A 45 -6.09 -9.18 -0.69
N ASN A 46 -5.61 -9.53 -1.88
CA ASN A 46 -6.22 -9.19 -3.16
C ASN A 46 -6.36 -7.67 -3.39
N HIS A 47 -5.30 -6.90 -3.10
CA HIS A 47 -5.27 -5.46 -3.40
C HIS A 47 -5.55 -5.24 -4.89
N ASN A 48 -6.54 -4.42 -5.19
CA ASN A 48 -7.10 -4.31 -6.55
C ASN A 48 -7.19 -2.87 -7.07
N ASN A 49 -6.57 -1.89 -6.37
CA ASN A 49 -6.65 -0.46 -6.69
C ASN A 49 -8.09 0.10 -6.76
N GLN A 50 -9.09 -0.58 -6.19
CA GLN A 50 -10.49 -0.16 -6.22
C GLN A 50 -11.12 -0.18 -4.83
N THR A 51 -11.18 -1.36 -4.20
CA THR A 51 -11.90 -1.57 -2.93
C THR A 51 -10.99 -2.00 -1.80
N GLN A 52 -9.85 -2.61 -2.12
CA GLN A 52 -8.83 -3.01 -1.16
C GLN A 52 -7.60 -2.16 -1.43
N ILE A 53 -7.56 -0.98 -0.81
CA ILE A 53 -6.53 0.04 -1.03
C ILE A 53 -6.06 0.65 0.29
N PHE A 54 -4.81 1.12 0.30
CA PHE A 54 -4.28 1.90 1.41
C PHE A 54 -4.36 3.39 1.10
N THR A 55 -5.04 4.15 1.97
CA THR A 55 -5.30 5.59 1.83
C THR A 55 -4.53 6.44 2.87
N GLY A 56 -3.50 5.87 3.53
CA GLY A 56 -2.87 6.53 4.67
C GLY A 56 -3.65 6.35 5.98
N THR A 57 -4.53 5.36 6.05
CA THR A 57 -5.29 4.97 7.24
C THR A 57 -4.91 3.55 7.64
N SER A 58 -4.71 3.32 8.94
CA SER A 58 -4.40 2.00 9.48
C SER A 58 -5.62 1.06 9.45
N ASP A 59 -5.39 -0.24 9.64
CA ASP A 59 -6.47 -1.24 9.77
C ASP A 59 -7.44 -0.93 10.92
N SER A 60 -6.97 -0.19 11.93
CA SER A 60 -7.81 0.29 13.04
C SER A 60 -8.68 1.50 12.72
N GLY A 61 -8.65 2.00 11.47
CA GLY A 61 -9.36 3.20 11.05
C GLY A 61 -8.69 4.51 11.49
N LYS A 62 -7.50 4.45 12.10
CA LYS A 62 -6.74 5.65 12.50
C LYS A 62 -5.94 6.21 11.34
N GLU A 63 -6.05 7.52 11.15
CA GLU A 63 -5.20 8.27 10.23
C GLU A 63 -3.74 8.21 10.65
N LEU A 64 -2.88 7.93 9.67
CA LEU A 64 -1.45 7.85 9.88
C LEU A 64 -0.80 9.22 9.68
N PRO A 65 0.16 9.62 10.53
CA PRO A 65 0.86 10.89 10.39
C PRO A 65 1.75 10.92 9.14
N SER A 66 2.07 12.14 8.68
CA SER A 66 3.06 12.34 7.62
C SER A 66 4.40 11.67 7.99
N GLY A 67 4.97 10.91 7.07
CA GLY A 67 6.13 10.09 7.35
C GLY A 67 6.51 9.13 6.24
N THR A 68 7.56 8.33 6.50
CA THR A 68 7.96 7.25 5.61
C THR A 68 7.45 5.92 6.16
N TYR A 69 6.76 5.19 5.30
CA TYR A 69 6.23 3.85 5.54
C TYR A 69 6.89 2.87 4.58
N PHE A 70 6.88 1.60 4.93
CA PHE A 70 7.45 0.54 4.11
C PHE A 70 6.33 -0.39 3.65
N TYR A 71 6.40 -0.85 2.41
CA TYR A 71 5.46 -1.83 1.90
C TYR A 71 6.17 -3.11 1.51
N LYS A 72 5.47 -4.22 1.66
CA LYS A 72 5.80 -5.54 1.12
C LYS A 72 4.58 -6.08 0.39
N ILE A 73 4.79 -6.55 -0.83
CA ILE A 73 3.77 -7.18 -1.67
C ILE A 73 4.26 -8.59 -1.94
N ASP A 74 3.48 -9.58 -1.54
CA ASP A 74 3.74 -10.98 -1.83
C ASP A 74 2.77 -11.45 -2.92
N PHE A 75 3.28 -12.11 -3.96
CA PHE A 75 2.49 -12.65 -5.07
C PHE A 75 2.34 -14.17 -4.96
N ALA A 76 1.30 -14.72 -5.59
CA ALA A 76 1.03 -16.15 -5.55
C ALA A 76 2.13 -17.02 -6.20
N ASN A 77 2.91 -16.45 -7.12
CA ASN A 77 4.07 -17.13 -7.73
C ASN A 77 5.34 -17.10 -6.85
N GLY A 78 5.23 -16.66 -5.60
CA GLY A 78 6.33 -16.61 -4.64
C GLY A 78 7.28 -15.42 -4.81
N LYS A 79 7.04 -14.52 -5.79
CA LYS A 79 7.78 -13.26 -5.89
C LYS A 79 7.28 -12.28 -4.84
N SER A 80 8.20 -11.43 -4.38
CA SER A 80 7.89 -10.32 -3.49
C SER A 80 8.48 -9.02 -4.01
N ILE A 81 7.77 -7.93 -3.81
CA ILE A 81 8.25 -6.57 -4.07
C ILE A 81 8.16 -5.77 -2.78
N ASN A 82 9.20 -5.02 -2.47
CA ASN A 82 9.25 -4.17 -1.30
C ASN A 82 9.81 -2.80 -1.65
N GLY A 83 9.46 -1.82 -0.82
CA GLY A 83 9.90 -0.44 -1.01
C GLY A 83 9.33 0.46 0.08
N PHE A 84 9.28 1.76 -0.22
CA PHE A 84 8.79 2.76 0.71
C PHE A 84 7.75 3.68 0.07
N ILE A 85 6.88 4.18 0.94
CA ILE A 85 5.84 5.18 0.68
C ILE A 85 6.20 6.41 1.50
N VAL A 86 6.16 7.57 0.86
CA VAL A 86 6.15 8.86 1.56
C VAL A 86 4.69 9.28 1.68
N LEU A 87 4.19 9.41 2.89
CA LEU A 87 2.86 9.94 3.18
C LEU A 87 3.00 11.42 3.55
N LYS A 88 2.28 12.28 2.82
CA LYS A 88 2.17 13.71 3.11
C LYS A 88 0.70 14.08 3.27
N ARG A 89 0.44 15.05 4.15
CA ARG A 89 -0.83 15.72 4.38
C ARG A 89 -0.55 17.22 4.40
#